data_AF-A0A7Y2TCC4-F1
#
_entry.id   AF-A0A7Y2TCC4-F1
#
_cell.length_a   1.000
_cell.length_b   1.000
_cell.length_c   1.000
_cell.angle_alpha   90.00
_cell.angle_beta   90.00
_cell.angle_gamma   90.00
#
_symmetry.space_group_name_H-M   'P 1'
#
loop_
_entity.id
_entity.type
_entity.pdbx_description
1 polymer ?
#
loop_
_entity_poly.entity_id
_entity_poly.type
_entity_poly.pdbx_seq_one_letter_code
_entity_poly.pdbx_strand_id
1 'polypeptide(L)'
;MKKFSTKIFLVVLLLSLNISAQQYTKGSPEWLVDMFFNSSSFEEKINYYTGEMMNDLQQPTIGEELKESDAQILFYKILEKDNRQNFAVELEVNERVIDFYCYIIKENETWKIEAIRRFLLPRFIYSVYDSLSNLPSPSPPDQNLMKTLQLFTMNDAQLKNYLNSKDDEYSNIVWYFNRNENEEVDSRLSLLGCNAVYKDNRFPSCVFIQINTFKRMETGFFYANEKSVIPLMSPKEFIYIEKVLPGWYLYRIM
;
A
#
# COMPACT_ATOMS: atom_id res chain seq x y z
N MET A 1 46.89 -28.59 49.80
CA MET A 1 45.83 -28.19 50.74
C MET A 1 45.39 -26.76 50.47
N LYS A 2 44.24 -26.58 49.81
CA LYS A 2 43.19 -25.58 50.14
C LYS A 2 42.03 -25.78 49.15
N LYS A 3 40.86 -26.04 49.73
CA LYS A 3 39.57 -26.24 49.05
C LYS A 3 39.04 -24.88 48.59
N PHE A 4 38.43 -24.82 47.41
CA PHE A 4 37.20 -24.07 47.23
C PHE A 4 36.28 -24.89 46.32
N SER A 5 35.09 -25.15 46.84
CA SER A 5 34.01 -25.89 46.21
C SER A 5 33.00 -24.85 45.70
N THR A 6 32.51 -25.00 44.47
CA THR A 6 31.18 -24.50 44.13
C THR A 6 30.52 -25.51 43.19
N LYS A 7 29.55 -26.25 43.75
CA LYS A 7 28.50 -26.95 43.01
C LYS A 7 27.51 -25.91 42.45
N ILE A 8 26.66 -26.36 41.51
CA ILE A 8 25.29 -25.83 41.24
C ILE A 8 25.31 -24.50 40.44
N PHE A 9 24.62 -24.32 39.29
CA PHE A 9 23.29 -24.75 38.87
C PHE A 9 23.12 -24.64 37.34
N LEU A 10 22.18 -25.42 36.81
CA LEU A 10 21.43 -25.18 35.57
C LEU A 10 21.21 -23.69 35.27
N VAL A 11 21.41 -23.28 34.01
CA VAL A 11 20.32 -22.81 33.14
C VAL A 11 20.73 -23.17 31.71
N VAL A 12 20.19 -24.27 31.20
CA VAL A 12 19.98 -24.45 29.76
C VAL A 12 19.12 -23.26 29.35
N LEU A 13 19.73 -22.26 28.71
CA LEU A 13 19.00 -21.15 28.12
C LEU A 13 18.30 -21.71 26.88
N LEU A 14 17.24 -22.49 27.13
CA LEU A 14 16.06 -22.55 26.29
C LEU A 14 15.55 -21.10 26.22
N LEU A 15 16.18 -20.30 25.37
CA LEU A 15 15.48 -19.25 24.64
C LEU A 15 14.50 -20.01 23.74
N SER A 16 13.42 -20.47 24.36
CA SER A 16 12.13 -20.56 23.75
C SER A 16 11.89 -19.18 23.14
N LEU A 17 12.28 -19.04 21.87
CA LEU A 17 11.56 -18.22 20.93
C LEU A 17 10.13 -18.74 20.98
N ASN A 18 9.36 -18.23 21.95
CA ASN A 18 7.93 -18.18 21.81
C ASN A 18 7.73 -17.25 20.63
N ILE A 19 7.76 -17.84 19.43
CA ILE A 19 7.04 -17.32 18.29
C ILE A 19 5.59 -17.41 18.75
N SER A 20 5.15 -16.40 19.52
CA SER A 20 3.75 -16.20 19.78
C SER A 20 3.16 -15.90 18.42
N ALA A 21 2.58 -16.93 17.78
CA ALA A 21 1.68 -16.72 16.67
C ALA A 21 0.70 -15.64 17.12
N GLN A 22 0.64 -14.54 16.39
CA GLN A 22 -0.13 -13.38 16.79
C GLN A 22 -1.61 -13.79 16.80
N GLN A 23 -2.15 -14.06 17.99
CA GLN A 23 -3.52 -14.52 18.14
C GLN A 23 -4.45 -13.32 18.20
N TYR A 24 -5.15 -13.07 17.10
CA TYR A 24 -6.19 -12.05 17.04
C TYR A 24 -7.49 -12.58 17.66
N THR A 25 -8.26 -11.68 18.28
CA THR A 25 -9.57 -12.04 18.84
C THR A 25 -10.54 -12.36 17.71
N LYS A 26 -11.23 -13.51 17.75
CA LYS A 26 -12.19 -13.89 16.71
C LYS A 26 -13.22 -12.78 16.46
N GLY A 27 -13.42 -12.42 15.20
CA GLY A 27 -14.33 -11.34 14.79
C GLY A 27 -13.78 -9.92 14.99
N SER A 28 -12.54 -9.75 15.47
CA SER A 28 -11.85 -8.46 15.39
C SER A 28 -11.43 -8.14 13.95
N PRO A 29 -11.24 -6.85 13.59
CA PRO A 29 -10.77 -6.47 12.26
C PRO A 29 -9.46 -7.14 11.85
N GLU A 30 -8.48 -7.18 12.76
CA GLU A 30 -7.19 -7.83 12.50
C GLU A 30 -7.35 -9.35 12.26
N TRP A 31 -8.24 -10.00 13.02
CA TRP A 31 -8.58 -11.41 12.78
C TRP A 31 -9.20 -11.62 11.40
N LEU A 32 -10.08 -10.72 10.94
CA LEU A 32 -10.68 -10.83 9.61
C LEU A 32 -9.64 -10.72 8.49
N VAL A 33 -8.66 -9.81 8.64
CA VAL A 33 -7.54 -9.70 7.69
C VAL A 33 -6.71 -10.98 7.68
N ASP A 34 -6.31 -11.47 8.85
CA ASP A 34 -5.53 -12.71 8.97
C ASP A 34 -6.28 -13.92 8.38
N MET A 35 -7.58 -14.05 8.65
CA MET A 35 -8.40 -15.12 8.09
C MET A 35 -8.55 -15.04 6.57
N PHE A 36 -8.64 -13.84 6.00
CA PHE A 36 -8.79 -13.67 4.55
C PHE A 36 -7.47 -13.87 3.79
N PHE A 37 -6.35 -13.40 4.35
CA PHE A 37 -5.08 -13.38 3.62
C PHE A 37 -4.17 -14.56 3.97
N ASN A 38 -4.17 -15.03 5.21
CA ASN A 38 -3.14 -15.93 5.75
C ASN A 38 -3.67 -17.30 6.18
N SER A 39 -4.96 -17.42 6.55
CA SER A 39 -5.54 -18.70 6.96
C SER A 39 -5.78 -19.64 5.78
N SER A 40 -5.51 -20.92 5.99
CA SER A 40 -5.82 -21.99 5.03
C SER A 40 -7.30 -22.38 5.00
N SER A 41 -8.13 -21.80 5.88
CA SER A 41 -9.59 -21.91 5.81
C SER A 41 -10.24 -20.67 6.41
N PHE A 42 -11.32 -20.20 5.80
CA PHE A 42 -12.19 -19.17 6.39
C PHE A 42 -13.62 -19.67 6.43
N GLU A 43 -13.96 -20.35 7.51
CA GLU A 43 -15.30 -20.87 7.74
C GLU A 43 -16.31 -19.74 8.00
N GLU A 44 -17.57 -19.99 7.67
CA GLU A 44 -18.69 -19.07 7.95
C GLU A 44 -18.54 -17.65 7.35
N LYS A 45 -17.94 -17.52 6.15
CA LYS A 45 -17.77 -16.23 5.44
C LYS A 45 -19.02 -15.35 5.45
N ILE A 46 -20.21 -15.95 5.38
CA ILE A 46 -21.51 -15.26 5.43
C ILE A 46 -21.69 -14.37 6.66
N ASN A 47 -21.08 -14.73 7.80
CA ASN A 47 -21.16 -13.97 9.03
C ASN A 47 -20.21 -12.76 9.05
N TYR A 48 -19.17 -12.79 8.20
CA TYR A 48 -18.06 -11.86 8.21
C TYR A 48 -17.93 -11.03 6.94
N TYR A 49 -18.72 -11.31 5.91
CA TYR A 49 -18.77 -10.53 4.67
C TYR A 49 -19.98 -9.62 4.65
N THR A 50 -19.83 -8.48 3.99
CA THR A 50 -20.90 -7.54 3.67
C THR A 50 -20.58 -6.82 2.36
N GLY A 51 -21.49 -5.95 1.89
CA GLY A 51 -21.27 -5.15 0.70
C GLY A 51 -20.96 -6.00 -0.53
N GLU A 52 -19.86 -5.68 -1.21
CA GLU A 52 -19.45 -6.36 -2.44
C GLU A 52 -18.93 -7.77 -2.18
N MET A 53 -18.34 -8.02 -1.00
CA MET A 53 -17.82 -9.33 -0.63
C MET A 53 -18.90 -10.41 -0.56
N MET A 54 -20.17 -10.04 -0.42
CA MET A 54 -21.29 -10.99 -0.47
C MET A 54 -21.38 -11.75 -1.79
N ASN A 55 -20.83 -11.19 -2.88
CA ASN A 55 -20.78 -11.87 -4.17
C ASN A 55 -19.69 -12.97 -4.22
N ASP A 56 -18.74 -12.94 -3.28
CA ASP A 56 -17.55 -13.80 -3.25
C ASP A 56 -17.62 -14.90 -2.19
N LEU A 57 -18.80 -15.17 -1.61
CA LEU A 57 -18.98 -16.17 -0.55
C LEU A 57 -18.50 -17.57 -0.92
N GLN A 58 -18.60 -17.93 -2.21
CA GLN A 58 -18.18 -19.24 -2.74
C GLN A 58 -16.75 -19.22 -3.29
N GLN A 59 -16.13 -18.05 -3.41
CA GLN A 59 -14.76 -17.93 -3.88
C GLN A 59 -13.80 -18.25 -2.74
N PRO A 60 -12.66 -18.92 -3.03
CA PRO A 60 -11.60 -19.05 -2.04
C PRO A 60 -11.09 -17.66 -1.65
N THR A 61 -10.67 -17.53 -0.40
CA THR A 61 -9.92 -16.36 0.07
C THR A 61 -8.49 -16.42 -0.44
N ILE A 62 -7.74 -15.32 -0.31
CA ILE A 62 -6.33 -15.30 -0.72
C ILE A 62 -5.51 -16.34 0.07
N GLY A 63 -5.72 -16.46 1.38
CA GLY A 63 -5.04 -17.49 2.18
C GLY A 63 -5.40 -18.91 1.76
N GLU A 64 -6.65 -19.14 1.34
CA GLU A 64 -7.10 -20.44 0.84
C GLU A 64 -6.52 -20.79 -0.54
N GLU A 65 -6.22 -19.81 -1.38
CA GLU A 65 -5.52 -20.02 -2.66
C GLU A 65 -4.02 -20.30 -2.46
N LEU A 66 -3.44 -19.77 -1.38
CA LEU A 66 -2.00 -19.79 -1.10
C LEU A 66 -1.53 -20.94 -0.21
N LYS A 67 -2.39 -21.93 0.11
CA LYS A 67 -2.16 -22.99 1.13
C LYS A 67 -0.83 -23.76 1.04
N GLU A 68 -0.17 -23.75 -0.11
CA GLU A 68 1.10 -24.47 -0.35
C GLU A 68 2.22 -23.55 -0.86
N SER A 69 2.03 -22.23 -0.76
CA SER A 69 3.02 -21.24 -1.21
C SER A 69 3.88 -20.75 -0.05
N ASP A 70 5.13 -20.38 -0.33
CA ASP A 70 6.02 -19.67 0.60
C ASP A 70 5.67 -18.17 0.70
N ALA A 71 4.39 -17.83 0.60
CA ALA A 71 3.93 -16.45 0.64
C ALA A 71 4.15 -15.83 2.02
N GLN A 72 4.67 -14.61 2.05
CA GLN A 72 4.79 -13.82 3.27
C GLN A 72 3.74 -12.72 3.25
N ILE A 73 3.08 -12.52 4.40
CA ILE A 73 1.98 -11.59 4.53
C ILE A 73 2.26 -10.66 5.70
N LEU A 74 2.29 -9.38 5.40
CA LEU A 74 2.35 -8.30 6.38
C LEU A 74 1.09 -7.45 6.22
N PHE A 75 0.50 -7.01 7.32
CA PHE A 75 -0.56 -6.02 7.26
C PHE A 75 -0.49 -5.03 8.41
N TYR A 76 -1.00 -3.83 8.16
CA TYR A 76 -1.07 -2.75 9.14
C TYR A 76 -2.29 -1.87 8.91
N LYS A 77 -2.76 -1.24 9.98
CA LYS A 77 -3.90 -0.33 9.95
C LYS A 77 -3.52 0.99 9.30
N ILE A 78 -4.32 1.43 8.34
CA ILE A 78 -4.20 2.73 7.66
C ILE A 78 -5.37 3.67 8.00
N LEU A 79 -6.47 3.15 8.54
CA LEU A 79 -7.58 3.92 9.08
C LEU A 79 -8.18 3.21 10.29
N GLU A 80 -8.43 3.96 11.35
CA GLU A 80 -9.13 3.47 12.54
C GLU A 80 -10.21 4.48 12.97
N LYS A 81 -11.47 4.05 12.86
CA LYS A 81 -12.67 4.76 13.33
C LYS A 81 -13.60 3.74 14.00
N ASP A 82 -14.51 4.22 14.84
CA ASP A 82 -15.41 3.39 15.65
C ASP A 82 -16.19 2.33 14.84
N ASN A 83 -16.55 2.65 13.60
CA ASN A 83 -17.35 1.78 12.73
C ASN A 83 -16.66 1.41 11.40
N ARG A 84 -15.39 1.78 11.21
CA ARG A 84 -14.64 1.50 9.98
C ARG A 84 -13.15 1.37 10.26
N GLN A 85 -12.57 0.30 9.75
CA GLN A 85 -11.12 0.11 9.74
C GLN A 85 -10.66 -0.29 8.35
N ASN A 86 -9.53 0.27 7.93
CA ASN A 86 -8.90 -0.10 6.68
C ASN A 86 -7.49 -0.60 6.96
N PHE A 87 -7.08 -1.62 6.23
CA PHE A 87 -5.74 -2.21 6.33
C PHE A 87 -5.06 -2.19 4.97
N ALA A 88 -3.77 -1.84 4.97
CA ALA A 88 -2.87 -2.18 3.88
C ALA A 88 -2.28 -3.56 4.16
N VAL A 89 -2.21 -4.39 3.13
CA VAL A 89 -1.70 -5.76 3.20
C VAL A 89 -0.66 -5.93 2.10
N GLU A 90 0.56 -6.28 2.49
CA GLU A 90 1.65 -6.61 1.59
C GLU A 90 1.74 -8.14 1.50
N LEU A 91 1.47 -8.67 0.31
CA LEU A 91 1.63 -10.08 -0.01
C LEU A 91 2.90 -10.25 -0.85
N GLU A 92 3.93 -10.88 -0.28
CA GLU A 92 5.13 -11.25 -1.01
C GLU A 92 5.05 -12.70 -1.46
N VAL A 93 5.12 -12.93 -2.77
CA VAL A 93 5.14 -14.27 -3.37
C VAL A 93 6.05 -14.28 -4.59
N ASN A 94 6.98 -15.23 -4.66
CA ASN A 94 7.98 -15.34 -5.74
C ASN A 94 8.74 -14.02 -5.98
N GLU A 95 9.26 -13.39 -4.91
CA GLU A 95 10.00 -12.12 -4.93
C GLU A 95 9.19 -10.92 -5.47
N ARG A 96 7.86 -11.05 -5.57
CA ARG A 96 6.95 -9.98 -5.97
C ARG A 96 6.06 -9.61 -4.81
N VAL A 97 6.02 -8.32 -4.51
CA VAL A 97 5.11 -7.75 -3.53
C VAL A 97 3.84 -7.28 -4.24
N ILE A 98 2.69 -7.63 -3.68
CA ILE A 98 1.37 -7.25 -4.15
C ILE A 98 0.66 -6.53 -3.00
N ASP A 99 0.29 -5.28 -3.24
CA ASP A 99 -0.45 -4.47 -2.26
C ASP A 99 -1.96 -4.71 -2.39
N PHE A 100 -2.59 -5.08 -1.26
CA PHE A 100 -4.03 -5.12 -1.11
C PHE A 100 -4.51 -4.12 -0.06
N TYR A 101 -5.76 -3.70 -0.20
CA TYR A 101 -6.45 -2.81 0.73
C TYR A 101 -7.74 -3.47 1.20
N CYS A 102 -7.79 -3.78 2.49
CA CYS A 102 -8.93 -4.44 3.11
C CYS A 102 -9.80 -3.41 3.84
N TYR A 103 -11.08 -3.33 3.43
CA TYR A 103 -12.08 -2.43 3.99
C TYR A 103 -13.00 -3.20 4.93
N ILE A 104 -13.00 -2.81 6.20
CA ILE A 104 -13.77 -3.47 7.26
C ILE A 104 -14.73 -2.45 7.86
N ILE A 105 -15.99 -2.82 8.00
CA ILE A 105 -17.04 -2.00 8.63
C ILE A 105 -17.69 -2.74 9.79
N LYS A 106 -18.22 -1.97 10.74
CA LYS A 106 -18.98 -2.51 11.86
C LYS A 106 -20.48 -2.43 11.57
N GLU A 107 -21.15 -3.58 11.52
CA GLU A 107 -22.60 -3.71 11.35
C GLU A 107 -23.19 -4.50 12.52
N ASN A 108 -24.18 -3.95 13.22
CA ASN A 108 -24.83 -4.61 14.37
C ASN A 108 -23.81 -5.17 15.37
N GLU A 109 -22.86 -4.32 15.78
CA GLU A 109 -21.74 -4.66 16.67
C GLU A 109 -20.73 -5.70 16.15
N THR A 110 -20.87 -6.17 14.91
CA THR A 110 -19.99 -7.18 14.30
C THR A 110 -19.14 -6.55 13.20
N TRP A 111 -17.83 -6.81 13.22
CA TRP A 111 -16.94 -6.39 12.15
C TRP A 111 -17.08 -7.32 10.95
N LYS A 112 -17.07 -6.74 9.75
CA LYS A 112 -17.22 -7.45 8.48
C LYS A 112 -16.35 -6.84 7.40
N ILE A 113 -15.84 -7.69 6.51
CA ILE A 113 -15.14 -7.28 5.30
C ILE A 113 -16.16 -6.78 4.28
N GLU A 114 -16.09 -5.50 3.95
CA GLU A 114 -16.96 -4.80 2.98
C GLU A 114 -16.42 -4.96 1.55
N ALA A 115 -15.10 -4.85 1.40
CA ALA A 115 -14.43 -4.89 0.12
C ALA A 115 -12.93 -5.20 0.27
N ILE A 116 -12.37 -5.87 -0.73
CA ILE A 116 -10.93 -6.00 -0.95
C ILE A 116 -10.59 -5.29 -2.25
N ARG A 117 -9.50 -4.53 -2.24
CA ARG A 117 -8.95 -3.86 -3.43
C ARG A 117 -7.49 -4.22 -3.60
N ARG A 118 -7.02 -4.15 -4.85
CA ARG A 118 -5.62 -4.32 -5.22
C ARG A 118 -5.32 -3.35 -6.35
N PHE A 119 -4.19 -2.66 -6.26
CA PHE A 119 -3.70 -1.88 -7.39
C PHE A 119 -2.84 -2.77 -8.29
N LEU A 120 -3.47 -3.46 -9.25
CA LEU A 120 -2.78 -4.33 -10.19
C LEU A 120 -2.88 -3.80 -11.62
N LEU A 121 -1.75 -3.39 -12.17
CA LEU A 121 -1.68 -2.96 -13.56
C LEU A 121 -1.78 -4.16 -14.51
N PRO A 122 -2.26 -3.97 -15.75
CA PRO A 122 -2.19 -5.01 -16.75
C PRO A 122 -0.74 -5.45 -17.02
N ARG A 123 -0.54 -6.76 -17.26
CA ARG A 123 0.78 -7.36 -17.46
C ARG A 123 1.64 -6.65 -18.51
N PHE A 124 1.03 -6.15 -19.59
CA PHE A 124 1.77 -5.49 -20.66
C PHE A 124 2.50 -4.22 -20.18
N ILE A 125 2.01 -3.53 -19.15
CA ILE A 125 2.69 -2.34 -18.60
C ILE A 125 4.06 -2.73 -18.03
N TYR A 126 4.11 -3.82 -17.26
CA TYR A 126 5.35 -4.38 -16.75
C TYR A 126 6.28 -4.83 -17.89
N SER A 127 5.73 -5.50 -18.91
CA SER A 127 6.53 -5.93 -20.07
C SER A 127 7.14 -4.77 -20.85
N VAL A 128 6.45 -3.63 -20.96
CA VAL A 128 7.00 -2.41 -21.58
C VAL A 128 8.13 -1.84 -20.73
N TYR A 129 7.95 -1.77 -19.41
CA TYR A 129 9.02 -1.33 -18.49
C TYR A 129 10.27 -2.24 -18.60
N ASP A 130 10.08 -3.55 -18.56
CA ASP A 130 11.18 -4.53 -18.71
C ASP A 130 11.89 -4.37 -20.06
N SER A 131 11.14 -4.11 -21.14
CA SER A 131 11.74 -3.91 -22.47
C SER A 131 12.57 -2.64 -22.54
N LEU A 132 12.08 -1.54 -21.96
CA LEU A 132 12.78 -0.24 -21.94
C LEU A 132 14.02 -0.28 -21.06
N SER A 133 13.95 -0.91 -19.89
CA SER A 133 15.07 -1.03 -18.95
C SER A 133 16.23 -1.87 -19.47
N ASN A 134 15.97 -2.75 -20.44
CA ASN A 134 16.99 -3.56 -21.10
C ASN A 134 17.59 -2.92 -22.37
N LEU A 135 17.19 -1.69 -22.73
CA LEU A 135 17.80 -0.98 -23.85
C LEU A 135 19.21 -0.50 -23.47
N PRO A 136 20.23 -0.76 -24.31
CA PRO A 136 21.61 -0.36 -24.00
C PRO A 136 21.83 1.16 -24.05
N SER A 137 21.01 1.90 -24.81
CA SER A 137 21.08 3.35 -24.93
C SER A 137 19.71 3.91 -25.31
N PRO A 138 18.75 3.99 -24.36
CA PRO A 138 17.40 4.49 -24.62
C PRO A 138 17.43 5.96 -25.04
N SER A 139 16.55 6.34 -25.97
CA SER A 139 16.37 7.74 -26.36
C SER A 139 15.82 8.57 -25.18
N PRO A 140 15.94 9.91 -25.17
CA PRO A 140 15.37 10.72 -24.08
C PRO A 140 13.86 10.48 -23.83
N PRO A 141 13.00 10.34 -24.87
CA PRO A 141 11.61 9.92 -24.67
C PRO A 141 11.47 8.55 -24.01
N ASP A 142 12.27 7.56 -24.42
CA ASP A 142 12.25 6.22 -23.83
C ASP A 142 12.70 6.24 -22.37
N GLN A 143 13.69 7.07 -22.03
CA GLN A 143 14.14 7.25 -20.64
C GLN A 143 13.05 7.85 -19.77
N ASN A 144 12.33 8.86 -20.27
CA ASN A 144 11.21 9.47 -19.55
C ASN A 144 10.08 8.47 -19.34
N LEU A 145 9.68 7.75 -20.39
CA LEU A 145 8.67 6.70 -20.29
C LEU A 145 9.10 5.61 -19.30
N MET A 146 10.36 5.17 -19.37
CA MET A 146 10.91 4.17 -18.45
C MET A 146 10.80 4.62 -16.99
N LYS A 147 11.18 5.87 -16.67
CA LYS A 147 11.05 6.42 -15.30
C LYS A 147 9.59 6.45 -14.83
N THR A 148 8.68 6.90 -15.69
CA THR A 148 7.25 6.94 -15.37
C THR A 148 6.71 5.53 -15.11
N LEU A 149 7.06 4.55 -15.95
CA LEU A 149 6.62 3.17 -15.76
C LEU A 149 7.29 2.51 -14.54
N GLN A 150 8.54 2.86 -14.24
CA GLN A 150 9.22 2.42 -13.04
C GLN A 150 8.43 2.83 -11.80
N LEU A 151 8.07 4.12 -11.68
CA LEU A 151 7.26 4.59 -10.56
C LEU A 151 5.86 3.98 -10.57
N PHE A 152 5.23 3.86 -11.74
CA PHE A 152 3.86 3.36 -11.83
C PHE A 152 3.73 1.90 -11.39
N THR A 153 4.79 1.12 -11.55
CA THR A 153 4.85 -0.31 -11.19
C THR A 153 5.37 -0.58 -9.77
N MET A 154 5.83 0.45 -9.05
CA MET A 154 6.27 0.32 -7.65
C MET A 154 5.12 -0.02 -6.71
N ASN A 155 5.44 -0.82 -5.69
CA ASN A 155 4.56 -1.06 -4.54
C ASN A 155 4.53 0.15 -3.58
N ASP A 156 3.65 0.11 -2.59
CA ASP A 156 3.44 1.22 -1.66
C ASP A 156 4.69 1.56 -0.84
N ALA A 157 5.42 0.56 -0.35
CA ALA A 157 6.66 0.77 0.40
C ALA A 157 7.75 1.44 -0.46
N GLN A 158 7.89 1.01 -1.72
CA GLN A 158 8.82 1.59 -2.68
C GLN A 158 8.47 3.04 -3.02
N LEU A 159 7.19 3.36 -3.23
CA LEU A 159 6.74 4.73 -3.49
C LEU A 159 6.93 5.64 -2.27
N LYS A 160 6.65 5.15 -1.06
CA LYS A 160 6.92 5.88 0.19
C LYS A 160 8.40 6.21 0.33
N ASN A 161 9.27 5.22 0.10
CA ASN A 161 10.72 5.41 0.14
C ASN A 161 11.21 6.36 -0.95
N TYR A 162 10.66 6.26 -2.16
CA TYR A 162 11.00 7.14 -3.28
C TYR A 162 10.70 8.60 -2.92
N LEU A 163 9.48 8.89 -2.45
CA LEU A 163 9.09 10.23 -2.01
C LEU A 163 10.00 10.74 -0.88
N ASN A 164 10.28 9.91 0.12
CA ASN A 164 11.16 10.28 1.23
C ASN A 164 12.58 10.64 0.77
N SER A 165 13.08 9.99 -0.29
CA SER A 165 14.39 10.29 -0.88
C SER A 165 14.41 11.50 -1.83
N LYS A 166 13.24 12.09 -2.10
CA LYS A 166 13.01 13.13 -3.12
C LYS A 166 12.13 14.28 -2.61
N ASP A 167 12.04 14.44 -1.31
CA ASP A 167 11.11 15.36 -0.65
C ASP A 167 11.32 16.82 -1.09
N ASP A 168 12.57 17.25 -1.23
CA ASP A 168 12.95 18.56 -1.75
C ASP A 168 12.50 18.76 -3.21
N GLU A 169 12.73 17.77 -4.08
CA GLU A 169 12.32 17.86 -5.49
C GLU A 169 10.79 17.95 -5.65
N TYR A 170 10.04 17.16 -4.88
CA TYR A 170 8.57 17.22 -4.86
C TYR A 170 8.05 18.53 -4.26
N SER A 171 8.68 19.03 -3.19
CA SER A 171 8.33 20.32 -2.57
C SER A 171 8.55 21.49 -3.53
N ASN A 172 9.61 21.42 -4.34
CA ASN A 172 9.86 22.41 -5.39
C ASN A 172 8.74 22.42 -6.43
N ILE A 173 8.24 21.25 -6.90
CA ILE A 173 7.11 21.20 -7.83
C ILE A 173 5.91 21.97 -7.27
N VAL A 174 5.56 21.74 -6.00
CA VAL A 174 4.45 22.46 -5.33
C VAL A 174 4.72 23.96 -5.26
N TRP A 175 5.96 24.37 -4.98
CA TRP A 175 6.36 25.78 -4.91
C TRP A 175 6.19 26.50 -6.25
N TYR A 176 6.76 25.94 -7.33
CA TYR A 176 6.67 26.51 -8.69
C TYR A 176 5.23 26.50 -9.21
N PHE A 177 4.49 25.41 -8.95
CA PHE A 177 3.09 25.29 -9.34
C PHE A 177 2.21 26.37 -8.72
N ASN A 178 2.38 26.66 -7.42
CA ASN A 178 1.61 27.73 -6.76
C ASN A 178 1.96 29.15 -7.24
N ARG A 179 3.08 29.30 -7.96
CA ARG A 179 3.54 30.56 -8.57
C ARG A 179 3.23 30.65 -10.06
N ASN A 180 2.62 29.63 -10.65
CA ASN A 180 2.33 29.49 -12.08
C ASN A 180 3.60 29.51 -12.96
N GLU A 181 4.72 28.98 -12.45
CA GLU A 181 5.99 28.87 -13.17
C GLU A 181 6.03 27.54 -13.95
N ASN A 182 5.25 27.45 -15.04
CA ASN A 182 4.95 26.18 -15.74
C ASN A 182 6.18 25.47 -16.33
N GLU A 183 7.15 26.20 -16.88
CA GLU A 183 8.37 25.59 -17.46
C GLU A 183 9.21 24.85 -16.40
N GLU A 184 9.29 25.42 -15.20
CA GLU A 184 9.99 24.80 -14.07
C GLU A 184 9.24 23.56 -13.55
N VAL A 185 7.90 23.62 -13.55
CA VAL A 185 7.05 22.48 -13.22
C VAL A 185 7.27 21.33 -14.20
N ASP A 186 7.18 21.59 -15.51
CA ASP A 186 7.28 20.56 -16.56
C ASP A 186 8.67 19.89 -16.54
N SER A 187 9.73 20.68 -16.38
CA SER A 187 11.10 20.19 -16.27
C SER A 187 11.28 19.24 -15.08
N ARG A 188 10.70 19.59 -13.91
CA ARG A 188 10.79 18.77 -12.69
C ARG A 188 9.91 17.53 -12.74
N LEU A 189 8.70 17.62 -13.29
CA LEU A 189 7.84 16.46 -13.54
C LEU A 189 8.57 15.45 -14.43
N SER A 190 9.15 15.89 -15.54
CA SER A 190 9.95 15.03 -16.43
C SER A 190 11.16 14.42 -15.73
N LEU A 191 11.85 15.18 -14.86
CA LEU A 191 13.01 14.68 -14.14
C LEU A 191 12.64 13.50 -13.23
N LEU A 192 11.52 13.63 -12.51
CA LEU A 192 11.00 12.64 -11.57
C LEU A 192 10.18 11.53 -12.25
N GLY A 193 9.83 11.66 -13.52
CA GLY A 193 8.97 10.69 -14.21
C GLY A 193 7.49 10.80 -13.82
N CYS A 194 7.05 11.97 -13.35
CA CYS A 194 5.64 12.26 -13.10
C CYS A 194 4.98 12.90 -14.33
N ASN A 195 3.68 12.69 -14.50
CA ASN A 195 2.93 13.11 -15.69
C ASN A 195 2.32 14.51 -15.56
N ALA A 196 1.79 14.85 -14.39
CA ALA A 196 1.01 16.07 -14.21
C ALA A 196 1.04 16.56 -12.76
N VAL A 197 0.78 17.86 -12.60
CA VAL A 197 0.45 18.49 -11.31
C VAL A 197 -0.84 19.29 -11.44
N TYR A 198 -1.74 19.21 -10.46
CA TYR A 198 -3.04 19.90 -10.50
C TYR A 198 -3.68 20.06 -9.11
N LYS A 199 -4.79 20.81 -9.07
CA LYS A 199 -5.73 20.88 -7.93
C LYS A 199 -7.05 20.23 -8.34
N ASP A 200 -7.49 19.21 -7.62
CA ASP A 200 -8.82 18.63 -7.82
C ASP A 200 -9.87 19.63 -7.30
N ASN A 201 -10.95 19.87 -8.05
CA ASN A 201 -12.01 20.80 -7.66
C ASN A 201 -12.70 20.42 -6.34
N ARG A 202 -12.72 19.12 -5.99
CA ARG A 202 -13.25 18.60 -4.72
C ARG A 202 -12.30 18.85 -3.55
N PHE A 203 -11.00 19.00 -3.84
CA PHE A 203 -9.93 19.17 -2.85
C PHE A 203 -9.00 20.32 -3.27
N PRO A 204 -9.51 21.56 -3.43
CA PRO A 204 -8.75 22.67 -4.01
C PRO A 204 -7.56 23.12 -3.14
N SER A 205 -7.55 22.70 -1.88
CA SER A 205 -6.47 22.92 -0.93
C SER A 205 -5.32 21.91 -1.04
N CYS A 206 -5.43 20.91 -1.91
CA CYS A 206 -4.42 19.87 -2.12
C CYS A 206 -3.78 20.04 -3.50
N VAL A 207 -2.47 19.86 -3.58
CA VAL A 207 -1.73 19.83 -4.86
C VAL A 207 -1.38 18.39 -5.17
N PHE A 208 -1.99 17.83 -6.20
CA PHE A 208 -1.75 16.46 -6.67
C PHE A 208 -0.62 16.45 -7.68
N ILE A 209 0.31 15.51 -7.53
CA ILE A 209 1.38 15.20 -8.47
C ILE A 209 1.15 13.76 -8.92
N GLN A 210 0.60 13.62 -10.13
CA GLN A 210 0.24 12.35 -10.72
C GLN A 210 1.49 11.69 -11.31
N ILE A 211 1.78 10.46 -10.88
CA ILE A 211 2.84 9.65 -11.48
C ILE A 211 2.39 9.22 -12.87
N ASN A 212 1.25 8.51 -12.95
CA ASN A 212 0.65 8.10 -14.21
C ASN A 212 -0.82 7.68 -14.01
N THR A 213 -1.53 7.51 -15.12
CA THR A 213 -2.89 6.99 -15.18
C THR A 213 -3.02 5.91 -16.26
N PHE A 214 -3.85 4.91 -15.99
CA PHE A 214 -4.25 3.91 -16.97
C PHE A 214 -5.73 3.56 -16.79
N LYS A 215 -6.56 3.96 -17.75
CA LYS A 215 -8.04 3.89 -17.65
C LYS A 215 -8.54 4.66 -16.42
N ARG A 216 -8.99 3.95 -15.38
CA ARG A 216 -9.46 4.52 -14.11
C ARG A 216 -8.43 4.39 -12.98
N MET A 217 -7.33 3.70 -13.25
CA MET A 217 -6.26 3.52 -12.27
C MET A 217 -5.34 4.73 -12.29
N GLU A 218 -5.07 5.28 -11.12
CA GLU A 218 -4.16 6.40 -10.96
C GLU A 218 -3.33 6.22 -9.70
N THR A 219 -2.08 6.66 -9.74
CA THR A 219 -1.25 6.76 -8.55
C THR A 219 -0.42 8.03 -8.59
N GLY A 220 -0.08 8.54 -7.43
CA GLY A 220 0.70 9.74 -7.28
C GLY A 220 0.88 10.12 -5.84
N PHE A 221 1.34 11.35 -5.66
CA PHE A 221 1.45 11.98 -4.36
C PHE A 221 0.56 13.21 -4.31
N PHE A 222 0.10 13.61 -3.14
CA PHE A 222 -0.45 14.94 -2.98
C PHE A 222 0.12 15.62 -1.73
N TYR A 223 0.25 16.94 -1.84
CA TYR A 223 0.60 17.80 -0.74
C TYR A 223 -0.66 18.47 -0.19
N ALA A 224 -0.83 18.43 1.13
CA ALA A 224 -1.91 19.01 1.90
C ALA A 224 -1.32 19.77 3.10
N ASN A 225 -1.73 21.03 3.28
CA ASN A 225 -1.38 21.78 4.47
C ASN A 225 -2.36 21.48 5.62
N GLU A 226 -2.12 22.03 6.81
CA GLU A 226 -2.93 21.76 8.00
C GLU A 226 -4.42 22.14 7.87
N LYS A 227 -4.76 23.05 6.94
CA LYS A 227 -6.12 23.49 6.68
C LYS A 227 -6.78 22.74 5.51
N SER A 228 -6.04 21.85 4.85
CA SER A 228 -6.53 21.14 3.68
C SER A 228 -7.57 20.09 4.05
N VAL A 229 -8.62 19.98 3.25
CA VAL A 229 -9.54 18.85 3.32
C VAL A 229 -8.92 17.68 2.55
N ILE A 230 -8.55 16.63 3.27
CA ILE A 230 -7.90 15.44 2.70
C ILE A 230 -8.98 14.52 2.11
N PRO A 231 -8.76 13.94 0.91
CA PRO A 231 -9.69 12.95 0.36
C PRO A 231 -9.90 11.77 1.32
N LEU A 232 -11.13 11.26 1.37
CA LEU A 232 -11.44 10.09 2.17
C LEU A 232 -11.15 8.81 1.37
N MET A 233 -10.54 7.82 2.03
CA MET A 233 -10.41 6.50 1.44
C MET A 233 -11.77 5.83 1.28
N SER A 234 -11.98 5.20 0.12
CA SER A 234 -13.15 4.39 -0.15
C SER A 234 -12.82 3.31 -1.18
N PRO A 235 -13.54 2.18 -1.19
CA PRO A 235 -13.29 1.14 -2.16
C PRO A 235 -13.69 1.51 -3.61
N LYS A 236 -14.24 2.71 -3.86
CA LYS A 236 -14.76 3.12 -5.19
C LYS A 236 -14.00 4.30 -5.83
N GLU A 237 -13.13 4.95 -5.09
CA GLU A 237 -12.36 6.10 -5.58
C GLU A 237 -10.91 5.99 -5.09
N PHE A 238 -10.52 6.77 -4.08
CA PHE A 238 -9.22 6.65 -3.44
C PHE A 238 -9.14 5.36 -2.61
N ILE A 239 -8.68 4.29 -3.25
CA ILE A 239 -8.58 2.96 -2.63
C ILE A 239 -7.45 2.87 -1.61
N TYR A 240 -6.54 3.83 -1.60
CA TYR A 240 -5.46 3.93 -0.63
C TYR A 240 -4.98 5.38 -0.53
N ILE A 241 -4.80 5.84 0.71
CA ILE A 241 -4.17 7.11 1.06
C ILE A 241 -3.37 6.88 2.33
N GLU A 242 -2.09 7.22 2.30
CA GLU A 242 -1.25 7.15 3.48
C GLU A 242 -0.33 8.36 3.57
N LYS A 243 -0.19 8.89 4.78
CA LYS A 243 0.74 9.98 5.07
C LYS A 243 2.17 9.44 5.07
N VAL A 244 3.05 10.06 4.30
CA VAL A 244 4.45 9.64 4.15
C VAL A 244 5.39 10.60 4.89
N LEU A 245 5.18 11.89 4.70
CA LEU A 245 5.94 12.99 5.35
C LEU A 245 4.96 14.07 5.85
N PRO A 246 5.40 15.05 6.65
CA PRO A 246 4.58 16.21 6.99
C PRO A 246 3.97 16.86 5.72
N GLY A 247 2.64 16.83 5.64
CA GLY A 247 1.87 17.36 4.51
C GLY A 247 1.84 16.49 3.25
N TRP A 248 2.62 15.41 3.17
CA TRP A 248 2.69 14.56 1.97
C TRP A 248 1.99 13.23 2.14
N TYR A 249 1.25 12.85 1.11
CA TYR A 249 0.46 11.63 1.07
C TYR A 249 0.70 10.88 -0.23
N LEU A 250 0.84 9.56 -0.15
CA LEU A 250 0.74 8.65 -1.29
C LEU A 250 -0.73 8.31 -1.50
N TYR A 251 -1.17 8.23 -2.76
CA TYR A 251 -2.53 7.81 -3.08
C TYR A 251 -2.58 6.81 -4.25
N ARG A 252 -3.64 6.00 -4.24
CA ARG A 252 -4.06 5.17 -5.37
C ARG A 252 -5.57 5.26 -5.61
N ILE A 253 -5.96 5.25 -6.89
CA ILE A 253 -7.34 5.30 -7.37
C ILE A 253 -7.59 4.09 -8.29
N MET A 254 -8.83 3.59 -8.31
CA MET A 254 -9.29 2.56 -9.26
C MET A 254 -10.76 2.73 -9.64
#